data_AF-A0A0M4SPQ0-F1
#
_entry.id   AF-A0A0M4SPQ0-F1
#
_cell.length_a   1.000
_cell.length_b   1.000
_cell.length_c   1.000
_cell.angle_alpha   90.00
_cell.angle_beta   90.00
_cell.angle_gamma   90.00
#
_symmetry.space_group_name_H-M   'P 1'
#
loop_
_entity.id
_entity.type
_entity.pdbx_description
1 polymer ?
#
loop_
_entity_poly.entity_id
_entity_poly.type
_entity_poly.pdbx_seq_one_letter_code
_entity_poly.pdbx_strand_id
1 'polypeptide(L)'
;MYYQLWNLFLSEDKYSYWKEKVKLLPKFDHFTWQKIIDFLSLAEQNFFLTTQLEKIDSIEAFLLLAKENGYKLTQEALAWFVITRKQIWDLLDTAQKIPSLKEQLLAAKNPQQFIKIAAEHRFHFSVEELAWLLTEVKCSPEFVSLNNSVGEILTASNYGRIEIGYWIWLAEDWGIVPPFCHLHKSDNLVSENIRNPFFLDRCFLPKSYFTQRLMSMV
;
A
#
# COMPACT_ATOMS: atom_id res chain seq x y z
N MET A 1 -5.73 13.55 -6.33
CA MET A 1 -6.54 13.75 -5.10
C MET A 1 -5.78 13.42 -3.81
N TYR A 2 -4.91 12.40 -3.77
CA TYR A 2 -3.95 12.19 -2.66
C TYR A 2 -3.18 13.45 -2.23
N TYR A 3 -2.80 14.31 -3.19
CA TYR A 3 -2.04 15.54 -2.96
C TYR A 3 -2.65 16.52 -1.93
N GLN A 4 -3.99 16.63 -1.87
CA GLN A 4 -4.67 17.53 -0.93
C GLN A 4 -4.50 17.06 0.51
N LEU A 5 -4.81 15.79 0.76
CA LEU A 5 -4.60 15.15 2.06
C LEU A 5 -3.11 15.18 2.43
N TRP A 6 -2.22 15.00 1.46
CA TRP A 6 -0.78 15.10 1.68
C TRP A 6 -0.36 16.51 2.09
N ASN A 7 -0.87 17.55 1.46
CA ASN A 7 -0.57 18.94 1.82
C ASN A 7 -0.99 19.29 3.25
N LEU A 8 -2.06 18.67 3.77
CA LEU A 8 -2.53 18.89 5.13
C LEU A 8 -1.59 18.33 6.21
N PHE A 9 -0.82 17.27 5.90
CA PHE A 9 0.00 16.53 6.87
C PHE A 9 1.50 16.51 6.57
N LEU A 10 1.93 16.78 5.33
CA LEU A 10 3.31 16.59 4.86
C LEU A 10 4.14 17.87 4.71
N SER A 11 3.62 19.05 5.06
CA SER A 11 4.50 20.24 5.21
C SER A 11 5.53 19.98 6.32
N GLU A 12 6.76 20.48 6.19
CA GLU A 12 7.89 20.06 7.06
C GLU A 12 7.59 20.08 8.57
N ASP A 13 6.99 21.18 9.06
CA ASP A 13 6.61 21.34 10.46
C ASP A 13 5.54 20.34 10.89
N LYS A 14 4.53 20.12 10.05
CA LYS A 14 3.43 19.19 10.32
C LYS A 14 3.90 17.74 10.22
N TYR A 15 4.74 17.42 9.24
CA TYR A 15 5.26 16.08 9.03
C TYR A 15 6.05 15.61 10.25
N SER A 16 6.97 16.45 10.76
CA SER A 16 7.77 16.12 11.94
C SER A 16 6.89 15.90 13.17
N TYR A 17 5.90 16.77 13.40
CA TYR A 17 4.93 16.62 14.48
C TYR A 17 4.15 15.31 14.39
N TRP A 18 3.56 15.02 13.23
CA TRP A 18 2.73 13.84 13.04
C TRP A 18 3.54 12.55 13.01
N LYS A 19 4.77 12.57 12.48
CA LYS A 19 5.68 11.43 12.51
C LYS A 19 5.96 10.94 13.93
N GLU A 20 6.16 11.85 14.89
CA GLU A 20 6.34 11.45 16.29
C GLU A 20 5.03 11.00 16.94
N LYS A 21 3.90 11.64 16.61
CA LYS A 21 2.57 11.24 17.14
C LYS A 21 2.15 9.86 16.67
N VAL A 22 2.36 9.54 15.40
CA VAL A 22 1.91 8.28 14.79
C VAL A 22 2.66 7.07 15.35
N LYS A 23 3.92 7.20 15.76
CA LYS A 23 4.66 6.13 16.45
C LYS A 23 4.01 5.65 17.74
N LEU A 24 3.21 6.50 18.38
CA LEU A 24 2.54 6.22 19.65
C LEU A 24 1.14 5.64 19.47
N LEU A 25 0.64 5.56 18.22
CA LEU A 25 -0.67 5.02 17.94
C LEU A 25 -0.67 3.49 18.13
N PRO A 26 -1.78 2.92 18.62
CA PRO A 26 -1.92 1.48 18.81
C PRO A 26 -1.87 0.71 17.48
N LYS A 27 -1.84 -0.63 17.59
CA LYS A 27 -1.73 -1.61 16.49
C LYS A 27 -2.55 -1.24 15.25
N PHE A 28 -2.03 -1.64 14.08
CA PHE A 28 -2.67 -1.52 12.77
C PHE A 28 -4.19 -1.83 12.81
N ASP A 29 -5.00 -0.89 12.32
CA ASP A 29 -6.44 -1.04 12.18
C ASP A 29 -6.83 -1.06 10.70
N HIS A 30 -7.00 -2.27 10.17
CA HIS A 30 -7.42 -2.52 8.80
C HIS A 30 -8.74 -1.81 8.45
N PHE A 31 -9.73 -1.79 9.35
CA PHE A 31 -11.03 -1.17 9.05
C PHE A 31 -10.88 0.33 8.85
N THR A 32 -10.10 0.99 9.72
CA THR A 32 -9.81 2.41 9.59
C THR A 32 -9.03 2.71 8.31
N TRP A 33 -8.02 1.89 7.98
CA TRP A 33 -7.24 2.07 6.75
C TRP A 33 -8.11 1.92 5.51
N GLN A 34 -8.90 0.85 5.41
CA GLN A 34 -9.78 0.61 4.27
C GLN A 34 -10.84 1.71 4.14
N LYS A 35 -11.40 2.19 5.25
CA LYS A 35 -12.37 3.28 5.24
C LYS A 35 -11.82 4.58 4.66
N ILE A 36 -10.53 4.87 4.88
CA ILE A 36 -9.86 6.02 4.27
C ILE A 36 -9.70 5.79 2.77
N ILE A 37 -9.27 4.59 2.34
CA ILE A 37 -9.19 4.23 0.92
C ILE A 37 -10.54 4.36 0.25
N ASP A 38 -11.60 3.79 0.82
CA ASP A 38 -12.95 3.81 0.27
C ASP A 38 -13.46 5.24 0.06
N PHE A 39 -13.21 6.13 1.01
CA PHE A 39 -13.56 7.55 0.86
C PHE A 39 -12.79 8.19 -0.28
N LEU A 40 -11.49 7.91 -0.40
CA LEU A 40 -10.67 8.44 -1.48
C LEU A 40 -11.16 7.87 -2.83
N SER A 41 -11.38 6.57 -2.95
CA SER A 41 -11.90 5.96 -4.18
C SER A 41 -13.27 6.52 -4.58
N LEU A 42 -14.18 6.75 -3.62
CA LEU A 42 -15.45 7.42 -3.88
C LEU A 42 -15.24 8.82 -4.47
N ALA A 43 -14.31 9.58 -3.89
CA ALA A 43 -14.02 10.93 -4.32
C ALA A 43 -13.31 11.01 -5.68
N GLU A 44 -12.55 9.99 -6.07
CA GLU A 44 -12.01 9.84 -7.43
C GLU A 44 -13.10 9.56 -8.47
N GLN A 45 -14.16 8.83 -8.08
CA GLN A 45 -15.27 8.48 -8.95
C GLN A 45 -16.35 9.57 -9.05
N ASN A 46 -16.32 10.57 -8.16
CA ASN A 46 -17.32 11.62 -8.08
C ASN A 46 -16.70 13.01 -8.30
N PHE A 47 -16.86 13.55 -9.51
CA PHE A 47 -16.32 14.84 -9.93
C PHE A 47 -16.64 16.01 -8.98
N PHE A 48 -17.86 16.07 -8.43
CA PHE A 48 -18.25 17.13 -7.50
C PHE A 48 -17.47 17.02 -6.19
N LEU A 49 -17.35 15.81 -5.67
CA LEU A 49 -16.59 15.53 -4.46
C LEU A 49 -15.09 15.80 -4.66
N THR A 50 -14.53 15.42 -5.82
CA THR A 50 -13.15 15.76 -6.20
C THR A 50 -12.93 17.27 -6.17
N THR A 51 -13.82 18.03 -6.79
CA THR A 51 -13.70 19.50 -6.90
C THR A 51 -13.83 20.19 -5.53
N GLN A 52 -14.65 19.65 -4.63
CA GLN A 52 -14.76 20.15 -3.25
C GLN A 52 -13.50 19.85 -2.46
N LEU A 53 -12.97 18.62 -2.58
CA LEU A 53 -11.70 18.25 -1.96
C LEU A 53 -10.56 19.13 -2.45
N GLU A 54 -10.51 19.48 -3.73
CA GLU A 54 -9.47 20.36 -4.29
C GLU A 54 -9.44 21.78 -3.70
N LYS A 55 -10.50 22.19 -3.01
CA LYS A 55 -10.61 23.51 -2.40
C LYS A 55 -10.40 23.51 -0.89
N ILE A 56 -10.16 22.35 -0.29
CA ILE A 56 -9.98 22.21 1.15
C ILE A 56 -8.55 22.61 1.54
N ASP A 57 -8.42 23.50 2.51
CA ASP A 57 -7.13 23.98 3.04
C ASP A 57 -6.90 23.57 4.51
N SER A 58 -7.89 22.92 5.13
CA SER A 58 -7.92 22.59 6.55
C SER A 58 -8.40 21.16 6.81
N ILE A 59 -7.94 20.57 7.92
CA ILE A 59 -8.29 19.20 8.30
C ILE A 59 -9.76 19.13 8.71
N GLU A 60 -10.27 20.17 9.37
CA GLU A 60 -11.64 20.28 9.83
C GLU A 60 -12.63 20.23 8.66
N ALA A 61 -12.33 20.96 7.57
CA ALA A 61 -13.13 20.94 6.36
C ALA A 61 -13.07 19.58 5.66
N PHE A 62 -11.90 18.92 5.63
CA PHE A 62 -11.77 17.56 5.09
C PHE A 62 -12.64 16.56 5.87
N LEU A 63 -12.57 16.60 7.21
CA LEU A 63 -13.34 15.72 8.09
C LEU A 63 -14.84 15.96 7.98
N LEU A 64 -15.26 17.22 7.83
CA LEU A 64 -16.67 17.56 7.62
C LEU A 64 -17.18 16.96 6.30
N LEU A 65 -16.42 17.15 5.21
CA LEU A 65 -16.79 16.62 3.91
C LEU A 65 -16.84 15.08 3.90
N ALA A 66 -15.88 14.42 4.53
CA ALA A 66 -15.90 12.96 4.70
C ALA A 66 -17.15 12.50 5.46
N LYS A 67 -17.49 13.20 6.55
CA LYS A 67 -18.68 12.90 7.37
C LYS A 67 -19.98 13.08 6.60
N GLU A 68 -20.11 14.14 5.80
CA GLU A 68 -21.26 14.39 4.93
C GLU A 68 -21.48 13.28 3.90
N ASN A 69 -20.40 12.61 3.49
CA ASN A 69 -20.42 11.46 2.58
C ASN A 69 -20.48 10.10 3.31
N GLY A 70 -20.77 10.07 4.62
CA GLY A 70 -20.95 8.85 5.39
C GLY A 70 -19.68 8.27 6.03
N TYR A 71 -18.53 8.93 5.87
CA TYR A 71 -17.25 8.46 6.38
C TYR A 71 -16.87 9.20 7.67
N LYS A 72 -17.06 8.55 8.82
CA LYS A 72 -16.54 9.02 10.11
C LYS A 72 -15.04 8.75 10.22
N LEU A 73 -14.20 9.74 9.93
CA LEU A 73 -12.75 9.70 10.04
C LEU A 73 -12.28 10.60 11.19
N THR A 74 -11.07 10.37 11.70
CA THR A 74 -10.42 11.27 12.66
C THR A 74 -9.14 11.83 12.08
N GLN A 75 -8.68 12.95 12.64
CA GLN A 75 -7.42 13.56 12.24
C GLN A 75 -6.23 12.61 12.45
N GLU A 76 -6.22 11.87 13.56
CA GLU A 76 -5.18 10.89 13.90
C GLU A 76 -5.16 9.73 12.91
N ALA A 77 -6.33 9.24 12.50
CA ALA A 77 -6.45 8.16 11.51
C ALA A 77 -5.92 8.61 10.14
N LEU A 78 -6.25 9.84 9.72
CA LEU A 78 -5.74 10.42 8.49
C LEU A 78 -4.23 10.66 8.55
N ALA A 79 -3.72 11.21 9.66
CA ALA A 79 -2.30 11.41 9.86
C ALA A 79 -1.54 10.07 9.81
N TRP A 80 -2.03 9.08 10.55
CA TRP A 80 -1.48 7.72 10.54
C TRP A 80 -1.39 7.15 9.13
N PHE A 81 -2.48 7.18 8.37
CA PHE A 81 -2.52 6.69 7.00
C PHE A 81 -1.49 7.40 6.11
N VAL A 82 -1.46 8.74 6.12
CA VAL A 82 -0.59 9.51 5.22
C VAL A 82 0.89 9.36 5.60
N ILE A 83 1.20 9.53 6.89
CA ILE A 83 2.57 9.52 7.39
C ILE A 83 3.20 8.13 7.25
N THR A 84 2.45 7.08 7.55
CA THR A 84 2.94 5.70 7.42
C THR A 84 3.25 5.37 5.96
N ARG A 85 2.33 5.67 5.04
CA ARG A 85 2.57 5.49 3.60
C ARG A 85 3.80 6.27 3.13
N LYS A 86 3.92 7.54 3.57
CA LYS A 86 5.08 8.38 3.24
C LYS A 86 6.38 7.77 3.76
N GLN A 87 6.41 7.27 5.00
CA GLN A 87 7.60 6.61 5.56
C GLN A 87 7.99 5.35 4.80
N ILE A 88 7.03 4.51 4.40
CA ILE A 88 7.32 3.32 3.59
C ILE A 88 7.88 3.75 2.23
N TRP A 89 7.22 4.67 1.53
CA TRP A 89 7.69 5.16 0.23
C TRP A 89 9.09 5.80 0.30
N ASP A 90 9.35 6.59 1.32
CA ASP A 90 10.66 7.23 1.52
C ASP A 90 11.75 6.21 1.80
N LEU A 91 11.47 5.14 2.54
CA LEU A 91 12.42 4.04 2.73
C LEU A 91 12.73 3.39 1.38
N LEU A 92 11.70 3.03 0.61
CA LEU A 92 11.88 2.34 -0.67
C LEU A 92 12.64 3.21 -1.69
N ASP A 93 12.34 4.51 -1.76
CA ASP A 93 13.07 5.49 -2.57
C ASP A 93 14.52 5.64 -2.10
N THR A 94 14.74 5.75 -0.78
CA THR A 94 16.09 5.85 -0.20
C THR A 94 16.92 4.61 -0.52
N ALA A 95 16.34 3.41 -0.45
CA ALA A 95 17.03 2.18 -0.79
C ALA A 95 17.52 2.18 -2.26
N GLN A 96 16.79 2.78 -3.19
CA GLN A 96 17.25 2.87 -4.58
C GLN A 96 18.44 3.80 -4.77
N LYS A 97 18.51 4.84 -3.96
CA LYS A 97 19.60 5.81 -3.97
C LYS A 97 20.83 5.30 -3.23
N ILE A 98 20.66 4.35 -2.31
CA ILE A 98 21.70 3.81 -1.43
C ILE A 98 21.79 2.29 -1.61
N PRO A 99 22.67 1.79 -2.50
CA PRO A 99 22.77 0.36 -2.82
C PRO A 99 22.97 -0.55 -1.61
N SER A 100 23.79 -0.13 -0.63
CA SER A 100 24.03 -0.91 0.58
C SER A 100 22.77 -1.10 1.44
N LEU A 101 21.89 -0.10 1.49
CA LEU A 101 20.60 -0.21 2.19
C LEU A 101 19.66 -1.16 1.42
N LYS A 102 19.61 -1.05 0.08
CA LYS A 102 18.82 -1.99 -0.76
C LYS A 102 19.26 -3.42 -0.54
N GLU A 103 20.55 -3.70 -0.55
CA GLU A 103 21.11 -5.03 -0.30
C GLU A 103 20.75 -5.56 1.09
N GLN A 104 20.86 -4.73 2.14
CA GLN A 104 20.48 -5.12 3.50
C GLN A 104 19.00 -5.46 3.62
N LEU A 105 18.12 -4.62 3.03
CA LEU A 105 16.68 -4.83 3.05
C LEU A 105 16.28 -6.08 2.25
N LEU A 106 16.87 -6.31 1.08
CA LEU A 106 16.61 -7.50 0.26
C LEU A 106 17.16 -8.79 0.90
N ALA A 107 18.21 -8.69 1.71
CA ALA A 107 18.76 -9.82 2.47
C ALA A 107 18.01 -10.12 3.78
N ALA A 108 16.95 -9.37 4.11
CA ALA A 108 16.13 -9.62 5.30
C ALA A 108 15.45 -11.00 5.20
N LYS A 109 15.60 -11.83 6.24
CA LYS A 109 15.08 -13.21 6.25
C LYS A 109 13.59 -13.29 6.56
N ASN A 110 13.02 -12.24 7.14
CA ASN A 110 11.62 -12.15 7.51
C ASN A 110 11.20 -10.67 7.61
N PRO A 111 9.89 -10.38 7.64
CA PRO A 111 9.38 -9.01 7.69
C PRO A 111 9.86 -8.25 8.92
N GLN A 112 10.00 -8.90 10.08
CA GLN A 112 10.44 -8.24 11.31
C GLN A 112 11.88 -7.73 11.21
N GLN A 113 12.76 -8.47 10.54
CA GLN A 113 14.12 -8.03 10.25
C GLN A 113 14.11 -6.82 9.30
N PHE A 114 13.24 -6.81 8.30
CA PHE A 114 13.09 -5.67 7.39
C PHE A 114 12.66 -4.41 8.13
N ILE A 115 11.63 -4.51 8.98
CA ILE A 115 11.18 -3.39 9.83
C ILE A 115 12.28 -2.92 10.77
N LYS A 116 13.08 -3.83 11.33
CA LYS A 116 14.21 -3.46 12.17
C LYS A 116 15.27 -2.65 11.42
N ILE A 117 15.66 -3.07 10.21
CA ILE A 117 16.58 -2.32 9.35
C ILE A 117 15.98 -0.95 9.02
N ALA A 118 14.69 -0.88 8.67
CA ALA A 118 14.01 0.38 8.43
C ALA A 118 14.08 1.34 9.64
N ALA A 119 13.89 0.81 10.86
CA ALA A 119 13.96 1.58 12.10
C ALA A 119 15.38 2.10 12.39
N GLU A 120 16.42 1.32 12.09
CA GLU A 120 17.83 1.77 12.16
C GLU A 120 18.09 2.97 11.24
N HIS A 121 17.34 3.06 10.13
CA HIS A 121 17.32 4.19 9.19
C HIS A 121 16.24 5.24 9.49
N ARG A 122 15.65 5.24 10.70
CA ARG A 122 14.65 6.21 11.19
C ARG A 122 13.29 6.17 10.48
N PHE A 123 12.95 5.06 9.84
CA PHE A 123 11.62 4.78 9.29
C PHE A 123 10.86 3.83 10.22
N HIS A 124 9.66 4.22 10.63
CA HIS A 124 8.85 3.50 11.62
C HIS A 124 7.49 3.18 11.04
N PHE A 125 7.25 1.89 10.84
CA PHE A 125 5.99 1.29 10.43
C PHE A 125 6.01 -0.20 10.83
N SER A 126 4.86 -0.85 10.80
CA SER A 126 4.64 -2.25 11.14
C SER A 126 4.68 -3.14 9.90
N VAL A 127 4.74 -4.45 10.13
CA VAL A 127 4.67 -5.44 9.05
C VAL A 127 3.33 -5.36 8.33
N GLU A 128 2.25 -5.15 9.07
CA GLU A 128 0.89 -5.06 8.56
C GLU A 128 0.71 -3.84 7.63
N GLU A 129 1.26 -2.68 8.01
CA GLU A 129 1.21 -1.47 7.18
C GLU A 129 1.99 -1.62 5.88
N LEU A 130 3.17 -2.26 5.94
CA LEU A 130 3.96 -2.60 4.76
C LEU A 130 3.20 -3.56 3.84
N ALA A 131 2.68 -4.65 4.40
CA ALA A 131 1.94 -5.67 3.67
C ALA A 131 0.72 -5.08 2.97
N TRP A 132 -0.01 -4.21 3.67
CA TRP A 132 -1.23 -3.63 3.13
C TRP A 132 -0.94 -2.62 2.01
N LEU A 133 0.06 -1.74 2.18
CA LEU A 133 0.47 -0.84 1.11
C LEU A 133 0.92 -1.61 -0.14
N LEU A 134 1.73 -2.66 0.02
CA LEU A 134 2.19 -3.46 -1.12
C LEU A 134 1.05 -4.22 -1.79
N THR A 135 0.05 -4.67 -1.02
CA THR A 135 -1.17 -5.29 -1.56
C THR A 135 -1.97 -4.29 -2.39
N GLU A 136 -2.18 -3.06 -1.89
CA GLU A 136 -2.85 -2.00 -2.64
C GLU A 136 -2.14 -1.69 -3.97
N VAL A 137 -0.83 -1.51 -3.91
CA VAL A 137 -0.02 -1.23 -5.09
C VAL A 137 -0.13 -2.36 -6.11
N LYS A 138 -0.08 -3.60 -5.63
CA LYS A 138 -0.22 -4.78 -6.46
C LYS A 138 -1.60 -4.89 -7.12
N CYS A 139 -2.66 -4.48 -6.42
CA CYS A 139 -4.04 -4.51 -6.92
C CYS A 139 -4.41 -3.29 -7.78
N SER A 140 -3.54 -2.29 -7.90
CA SER A 140 -3.83 -1.06 -8.65
C SER A 140 -3.86 -1.31 -10.18
N PRO A 141 -4.86 -0.78 -10.91
CA PRO A 141 -4.96 -0.89 -12.37
C PRO A 141 -3.98 0.01 -13.14
N GLU A 142 -3.21 0.88 -12.46
CA GLU A 142 -2.23 1.78 -13.09
C GLU A 142 -0.91 1.06 -13.38
N PHE A 143 -0.84 0.40 -14.54
CA PHE A 143 0.29 -0.42 -15.01
C PHE A 143 1.44 0.41 -15.61
N VAL A 144 2.70 0.17 -15.21
CA VAL A 144 3.89 0.57 -15.98
C VAL A 144 4.95 -0.55 -16.00
N SER A 145 5.35 -0.95 -17.21
CA SER A 145 6.20 -2.09 -17.51
C SER A 145 7.55 -2.10 -16.78
N LEU A 146 7.92 -3.25 -16.21
CA LEU A 146 9.30 -3.58 -15.81
C LEU A 146 9.91 -4.51 -16.86
N ASN A 147 11.12 -4.21 -17.30
CA ASN A 147 11.88 -5.04 -18.23
C ASN A 147 12.73 -6.02 -17.42
N ASN A 148 12.46 -7.33 -17.51
CA ASN A 148 13.35 -8.36 -16.96
C ASN A 148 14.22 -8.96 -18.07
N SER A 149 15.36 -9.53 -17.69
CA SER A 149 16.33 -10.17 -18.58
C SER A 149 15.87 -11.53 -19.15
N VAL A 150 14.59 -11.89 -18.99
CA VAL A 150 14.01 -13.19 -19.41
C VAL A 150 12.82 -13.05 -20.38
N GLY A 151 12.40 -11.83 -20.72
CA GLY A 151 11.41 -11.58 -21.77
C GLY A 151 9.94 -11.84 -21.39
N GLU A 152 9.63 -12.10 -20.12
CA GLU A 152 8.24 -12.23 -19.66
C GLU A 152 7.79 -10.98 -18.91
N ILE A 153 6.78 -10.30 -19.48
CA ILE A 153 6.22 -9.05 -18.99
C ILE A 153 5.29 -9.34 -17.80
N LEU A 154 5.71 -8.96 -16.59
CA LEU A 154 4.87 -8.95 -15.40
C LEU A 154 4.63 -7.50 -14.96
N THR A 155 3.35 -7.15 -14.88
CA THR A 155 2.80 -5.81 -14.69
C THR A 155 2.88 -5.33 -13.23
N ALA A 156 3.44 -4.13 -12.99
CA ALA A 156 3.37 -3.40 -11.69
C ALA A 156 3.40 -1.86 -11.92
N SER A 157 3.16 -1.04 -10.90
CA SER A 157 3.02 0.43 -11.01
C SER A 157 4.34 1.21 -10.88
N ASN A 158 4.55 2.28 -11.68
CA ASN A 158 5.62 3.27 -11.46
C ASN A 158 5.13 4.40 -10.54
N TYR A 159 5.15 4.19 -9.22
CA TYR A 159 5.10 5.32 -8.28
C TYR A 159 6.50 5.95 -8.21
N GLY A 160 6.81 6.78 -9.20
CA GLY A 160 8.04 7.58 -9.27
C GLY A 160 9.35 6.78 -9.30
N ARG A 161 9.70 6.15 -10.43
CA ARG A 161 10.99 5.42 -10.65
C ARG A 161 11.30 4.29 -9.65
N ILE A 162 10.48 4.07 -8.62
CA ILE A 162 10.69 3.00 -7.67
C ILE A 162 10.33 1.66 -8.32
N GLU A 163 11.34 0.84 -8.65
CA GLU A 163 11.26 -0.61 -8.90
C GLU A 163 10.51 -1.38 -7.77
N ILE A 164 9.18 -1.30 -7.77
CA ILE A 164 8.34 -1.84 -6.69
C ILE A 164 8.25 -3.36 -6.68
N GLY A 165 8.53 -4.00 -7.82
CA GLY A 165 8.41 -5.45 -8.01
C GLY A 165 9.27 -6.27 -7.04
N TYR A 166 10.50 -5.82 -6.74
CA TYR A 166 11.38 -6.51 -5.79
C TYR A 166 10.79 -6.57 -4.38
N TRP A 167 10.14 -5.48 -3.95
CA TRP A 167 9.56 -5.38 -2.61
C TRP A 167 8.28 -6.22 -2.50
N ILE A 168 7.45 -6.23 -3.55
CA ILE A 168 6.28 -7.10 -3.63
C ILE A 168 6.70 -8.57 -3.62
N TRP A 169 7.68 -8.95 -4.44
CA TRP A 169 8.19 -10.32 -4.49
C TRP A 169 8.74 -10.79 -3.14
N LEU A 170 9.51 -9.95 -2.46
CA LEU A 170 10.02 -10.24 -1.12
C LEU A 170 8.89 -10.42 -0.09
N ALA A 171 7.84 -9.59 -0.16
CA ALA A 171 6.68 -9.69 0.70
C ALA A 171 5.82 -10.94 0.41
N GLU A 172 5.78 -11.40 -0.84
CA GLU A 172 5.18 -12.67 -1.23
C GLU A 172 5.95 -13.87 -0.69
N ASP A 173 7.29 -13.83 -0.76
CA ASP A 173 8.17 -14.88 -0.22
C ASP A 173 7.98 -15.06 1.29
N TRP A 174 7.81 -13.94 2.01
CA TRP A 174 7.46 -13.96 3.44
C TRP A 174 6.00 -14.35 3.74
N GLY A 175 5.14 -14.45 2.73
CA GLY A 175 3.73 -14.80 2.89
C GLY A 175 2.86 -13.71 3.53
N ILE A 176 3.32 -12.45 3.53
CA ILE A 176 2.55 -11.30 4.05
C ILE A 176 1.73 -10.59 2.98
N VAL A 177 2.09 -10.77 1.70
CA VAL A 177 1.30 -10.35 0.53
C VAL A 177 0.92 -11.61 -0.26
N PRO A 178 -0.34 -11.76 -0.72
CA PRO A 178 -0.73 -12.92 -1.54
C PRO A 178 0.09 -12.94 -2.84
N PRO A 179 0.46 -14.10 -3.42
CA PRO A 179 1.26 -14.20 -4.65
C PRO A 179 0.49 -13.73 -5.90
N PHE A 180 1.18 -13.36 -6.99
CA PHE A 180 0.53 -13.00 -8.26
C PHE A 180 -0.22 -14.21 -8.82
N CYS A 181 -1.51 -14.06 -9.11
CA CYS A 181 -2.31 -15.09 -9.76
C CYS A 181 -2.17 -14.86 -11.28
N HIS A 182 -1.32 -15.66 -11.95
CA HIS A 182 -1.27 -15.67 -13.42
C HIS A 182 -2.65 -16.13 -13.93
N LEU A 183 -3.43 -15.19 -14.46
CA LEU A 183 -4.57 -15.53 -15.29
C LEU A 183 -4.02 -16.24 -16.54
N HIS A 184 -4.09 -17.57 -16.58
CA HIS A 184 -4.28 -18.19 -17.88
C HIS A 184 -5.60 -17.65 -18.42
N LYS A 185 -5.51 -16.79 -19.43
CA LYS A 185 -6.65 -16.40 -20.25
C LYS A 185 -7.25 -17.70 -20.78
N SER A 186 -8.40 -18.11 -20.24
CA SER A 186 -9.19 -19.16 -20.88
C SER A 186 -9.64 -18.59 -22.22
N ASP A 187 -9.15 -19.15 -23.32
CA ASP A 187 -9.48 -18.71 -24.68
C ASP A 187 -10.99 -18.84 -25.03
N ASN A 188 -11.81 -19.44 -24.15
CA ASN A 188 -13.18 -19.84 -24.45
C ASN A 188 -14.28 -19.30 -23.51
N LEU A 189 -14.26 -18.02 -23.08
CA LEU A 189 -15.41 -17.45 -22.36
C LEU A 189 -15.84 -16.09 -22.92
N VAL A 190 -16.70 -16.16 -23.94
CA VAL A 190 -17.64 -15.12 -24.32
C VAL A 190 -18.82 -15.19 -23.33
N SER A 191 -18.90 -14.26 -22.39
CA SER A 191 -20.14 -13.61 -21.90
C SER A 191 -19.95 -13.03 -20.49
N GLU A 192 -20.29 -11.75 -20.37
CA GLU A 192 -20.75 -11.07 -19.15
C GLU A 192 -19.75 -10.89 -17.99
N ASN A 193 -18.78 -9.99 -18.21
CA ASN A 193 -18.02 -9.38 -17.12
C ASN A 193 -18.83 -8.27 -16.43
N ILE A 194 -19.64 -8.62 -15.45
CA ILE A 194 -19.81 -7.75 -14.28
C ILE A 194 -18.59 -8.04 -13.39
N ARG A 195 -17.41 -7.58 -13.81
CA ARG A 195 -16.15 -7.80 -13.08
C ARG A 195 -16.10 -6.87 -11.89
N ASN A 196 -16.36 -7.41 -10.71
CA ASN A 196 -15.89 -6.82 -9.48
C ASN A 196 -14.36 -6.99 -9.41
N PRO A 197 -13.56 -5.90 -9.41
CA PRO A 197 -12.09 -5.98 -9.38
C PRO A 197 -11.54 -6.53 -8.04
N PHE A 198 -12.42 -6.71 -7.04
CA PHE A 198 -12.07 -7.23 -5.71
C PHE A 198 -12.30 -8.74 -5.54
N PHE A 199 -12.90 -9.43 -6.52
CA PHE A 199 -13.04 -10.89 -6.46
C PHE A 199 -11.83 -11.58 -7.08
N LEU A 200 -10.94 -12.05 -6.20
CA LEU A 200 -9.86 -13.01 -6.46
C LEU A 200 -10.42 -14.39 -6.82
N ASP A 201 -11.27 -14.48 -7.83
CA ASP A 201 -11.83 -15.76 -8.23
C ASP A 201 -10.82 -16.53 -9.09
N ARG A 202 -10.11 -17.40 -8.36
CA ARG A 202 -9.27 -18.55 -8.78
C ARG A 202 -7.77 -18.26 -8.81
N CYS A 203 -7.17 -18.35 -7.63
CA CYS A 203 -5.73 -18.50 -7.46
C CYS A 203 -5.32 -19.98 -7.39
N PHE A 204 -4.32 -20.37 -8.18
CA PHE A 204 -3.57 -21.58 -7.94
C PHE A 204 -2.44 -21.25 -6.97
N LEU A 205 -2.67 -21.50 -5.69
CA LEU A 205 -1.58 -21.58 -4.73
C LEU A 205 -0.85 -22.92 -5.00
N PRO A 206 0.49 -22.93 -5.08
CA PRO A 206 1.22 -24.20 -5.11
C PRO A 206 0.86 -25.01 -3.85
N LYS A 207 0.71 -26.34 -3.99
CA LYS A 207 0.27 -27.25 -2.91
C LYS A 207 1.02 -27.04 -1.59
N SER A 208 2.28 -26.61 -1.65
CA SER A 208 3.14 -26.30 -0.51
C SER A 208 2.67 -25.12 0.35
N TYR A 209 1.93 -24.15 -0.21
CA TYR A 209 1.40 -22.99 0.54
C TYR A 209 0.40 -23.43 1.63
N PHE A 210 -0.43 -24.43 1.33
CA PHE A 210 -1.35 -24.99 2.33
C PHE A 210 -0.65 -25.91 3.32
N THR A 211 0.43 -26.58 2.91
CA THR A 211 1.18 -27.50 3.78
C THR A 211 1.95 -26.74 4.86
N GLN A 212 2.49 -25.54 4.56
CA GLN A 212 3.22 -24.73 5.53
C GLN A 212 2.32 -24.13 6.63
N ARG A 213 1.06 -23.78 6.32
CA ARG A 213 0.11 -23.27 7.34
C ARG A 213 -0.54 -24.36 8.19
N LEU A 214 -0.66 -25.59 7.67
CA LEU A 214 -1.15 -26.72 8.47
C LEU A 214 -0.07 -27.29 9.41
N MET A 215 1.21 -27.21 9.03
CA MET A 215 2.31 -27.64 9.90
C MET A 215 2.76 -26.58 10.93
N SER A 216 2.35 -25.32 10.77
CA SER A 216 2.62 -24.28 11.78
C SER A 216 1.58 -24.21 12.90
N MET A 217 0.60 -25.12 12.93
CA MET A 217 -0.39 -25.26 14.01
C MET A 217 -0.36 -26.65 14.67
N VAL A 218 0.81 -27.31 14.67
CA VAL A 218 1.09 -28.50 15.50
C VAL A 218 2.37 -28.27 16.28
#